data_AF-A0A0A2MRJ7-F1
#
_entry.id   AF-A0A0A2MRJ7-F1
#
_cell.length_a   1.000
_cell.length_b   1.000
_cell.length_c   1.000
_cell.angle_alpha   90.00
_cell.angle_beta   90.00
_cell.angle_gamma   90.00
#
_symmetry.space_group_name_H-M   'P 1'
#
loop_
_entity.id
_entity.type
_entity.pdbx_description
1 polymer ?
#
loop_
_entity_poly.entity_id
_entity_poly.type
_entity_poly.pdbx_seq_one_letter_code
_entity_poly.pdbx_strand_id
1 'polypeptide(L)' 'MKTKLITLVLGLIGMMGYAQQDSQYTQYMYNTITINPAYAGSREVLSIFGLYRAQWVGLDGAPTTAAFSV' A
#
# COMPACT_ATOMS: atom_id res chain seq x y z
N MET A 1 23.19 6.35 -34.61
CA MET A 1 21.98 5.51 -34.79
C MET A 1 21.82 4.50 -33.65
N LYS A 2 22.86 3.74 -33.29
CA LYS A 2 22.83 2.75 -32.19
C LYS A 2 22.38 3.32 -30.83
N THR A 3 22.84 4.51 -30.45
CA THR A 3 22.44 5.16 -29.18
C THR A 3 20.94 5.49 -29.15
N LYS A 4 20.37 5.99 -30.26
CA LYS A 4 18.93 6.27 -30.36
C LYS A 4 18.10 4.99 -30.25
N LEU A 5 18.58 3.89 -30.83
CA LEU A 5 17.94 2.58 -30.74
C LEU A 5 17.97 2.04 -29.31
N ILE A 6 19.10 2.17 -28.61
CA ILE A 6 19.22 1.74 -27.20
C ILE A 6 18.28 2.53 -26.30
N THR A 7 18.21 3.86 -26.46
CA THR A 7 17.27 4.69 -25.68
C THR A 7 15.82 4.31 -25.94
N LEU A 8 15.46 4.02 -27.19
CA LEU A 8 14.12 3.58 -27.56
C LEU A 8 13.76 2.24 -26.88
N VAL A 9 14.66 1.26 -26.93
CA VAL A 9 14.43 -0.06 -26.33
C VAL A 9 14.28 0.05 -24.81
N LEU A 10 15.11 0.85 -24.14
CA LEU A 10 14.99 1.07 -22.69
C LEU A 10 13.66 1.73 -22.31
N GLY A 11 13.19 2.69 -23.10
CA GLY A 11 11.89 3.34 -22.87
C GLY A 11 10.71 2.37 -23.01
N LEU A 12 10.75 1.46 -23.98
CA LEU A 12 9.71 0.45 -24.20
C LEU A 12 9.66 -0.58 -23.06
N ILE A 13 10.81 -1.01 -22.55
CA ILE A 13 10.89 -1.94 -21.42
C ILE A 13 10.29 -1.32 -20.15
N GLY A 14 10.50 -0.01 -19.93
CA GLY A 14 9.94 0.71 -18.78
C GLY A 14 8.42 0.73 -18.73
N MET A 15 7.72 0.58 -19.85
CA MET A 15 6.25 0.57 -19.89
C MET A 15 5.63 -0.78 -19.53
N MET A 16 6.43 -1.84 -19.42
CA MET A 16 5.92 -3.19 -19.10
C MET A 16 5.76 -3.43 -17.58
N GLY A 17 6.12 -2.45 -16.75
CA GLY A 17 5.99 -2.55 -15.30
C GLY A 17 4.57 -2.23 -14.82
N TYR A 18 4.04 -3.07 -13.93
CA TYR A 18 2.85 -2.74 -13.14
C TYR A 18 3.31 -2.07 -11.84
N ALA A 19 2.94 -0.81 -11.62
CA ALA A 19 3.16 -0.14 -10.35
C ALA A 19 1.97 -0.39 -9.42
N GLN A 20 2.25 -0.85 -8.19
CA GLN A 20 1.24 -1.00 -7.15
C GLN A 20 1.18 0.28 -6.31
N GLN A 21 -0.03 0.69 -5.94
CA GLN A 21 -0.23 1.76 -4.97
C GLN A 21 -0.11 1.18 -3.55
N ASP A 22 0.73 1.79 -2.72
CA ASP A 22 0.83 1.43 -1.32
C ASP A 22 -0.48 1.74 -0.56
N SER A 23 -0.81 0.85 0.37
CA SER A 23 -1.94 1.04 1.28
C SER A 23 -1.74 2.29 2.13
N GLN A 24 -2.71 3.20 2.08
CA GLN A 24 -2.67 4.44 2.85
C GLN A 24 -3.58 4.35 4.09
N TYR A 25 -3.05 4.74 5.25
CA TYR A 25 -3.75 4.67 6.53
C TYR A 25 -3.97 6.07 7.11
N THR A 26 -5.22 6.50 7.25
CA THR A 26 -5.57 7.74 7.96
C THR A 26 -5.73 7.54 9.47
N GLN A 27 -6.06 6.32 9.89
CA GLN A 27 -6.32 5.94 11.28
C GLN A 27 -5.11 5.25 11.95
N TYR A 28 -3.88 5.58 11.51
CA TYR A 28 -2.65 4.92 11.99
C TYR A 28 -2.44 5.09 13.51
N MET A 29 -2.97 6.16 14.11
CA MET A 29 -2.88 6.40 15.56
C MET A 29 -3.59 5.31 16.38
N TYR A 30 -4.60 4.65 15.81
CA TYR A 30 -5.31 3.56 16.45
C TYR A 30 -4.66 2.19 16.21
N ASN A 31 -3.78 2.08 15.20
CA ASN A 31 -2.98 0.89 14.92
C ASN A 31 -1.50 1.25 14.75
N THR A 32 -0.86 1.56 15.88
CA THR A 32 0.55 1.92 15.92
C THR A 32 1.47 0.78 15.48
N ILE A 33 1.00 -0.48 15.46
CA ILE A 33 1.76 -1.64 14.95
C ILE A 33 2.12 -1.43 13.47
N THR A 34 1.26 -0.76 12.69
CA THR A 34 1.53 -0.46 11.27
C THR A 34 2.74 0.47 11.06
N ILE A 35 3.08 1.31 12.05
CA ILE A 35 4.23 2.21 12.00
C ILE A 35 5.44 1.62 12.75
N ASN A 36 5.19 1.01 13.92
CA ASN A 36 6.22 0.42 14.76
C ASN A 36 5.82 -1.01 15.14
N PRO A 37 6.35 -2.03 14.45
CA PRO A 37 6.07 -3.43 14.76
C PRO A 37 6.44 -3.85 16.19
N ALA A 38 7.43 -3.20 16.81
CA ALA A 38 7.81 -3.48 18.21
C ALA A 38 6.70 -3.10 19.22
N TYR A 39 5.68 -2.37 18.77
CA TYR A 39 4.50 -2.09 19.59
C TYR A 39 3.61 -3.31 19.83
N ALA A 40 3.67 -4.33 18.96
CA ALA A 40 2.89 -5.54 19.13
C ALA A 40 3.23 -6.21 20.47
N GLY A 41 2.20 -6.53 21.28
CA GLY A 41 2.36 -7.13 22.60
C GLY A 41 2.84 -6.18 23.72
N SER A 42 3.21 -4.93 23.42
CA SER A 42 3.72 -3.96 24.42
C SER A 42 2.74 -3.62 25.55
N ARG A 43 1.44 -3.82 25.34
CA ARG A 43 0.39 -3.57 26.33
C ARG A 43 0.09 -4.78 27.22
N GLU A 44 0.78 -5.91 27.02
CA GLU A 44 0.60 -7.17 27.77
C GLU A 44 -0.85 -7.70 27.81
N VAL A 45 -1.66 -7.29 26.83
CA VAL A 45 -3.05 -7.73 26.64
C VAL A 45 -3.29 -8.08 25.18
N LEU A 46 -4.19 -9.04 24.93
CA LEU A 46 -4.64 -9.35 23.59
C LEU A 46 -5.31 -8.11 22.97
N SER A 47 -4.81 -7.64 21.83
CA SER A 47 -5.28 -6.42 21.18
C SER A 47 -5.61 -6.68 19.72
N ILE A 48 -6.89 -6.89 19.42
CA ILE A 48 -7.36 -7.13 18.04
C ILE A 48 -7.80 -5.81 17.41
N PHE A 49 -7.36 -5.54 16.18
CA PHE A 49 -7.76 -4.36 15.42
C PHE A 49 -8.07 -4.71 13.96
N GLY A 50 -9.17 -4.14 13.44
CA GLY A 50 -9.60 -4.25 12.05
C GLY A 50 -9.85 -2.88 11.45
N LEU A 51 -9.38 -2.67 10.23
CA LEU A 51 -9.58 -1.43 9.47
C LEU A 51 -10.08 -1.74 8.08
N TYR A 52 -11.10 -1.00 7.65
CA TYR A 52 -11.58 -0.99 6.28
C TYR A 52 -11.61 0.44 5.76
N ARG A 53 -11.10 0.65 4.56
CA ARG A 53 -11.11 1.94 3.88
C ARG A 53 -11.64 1.77 2.47
N ALA A 54 -12.69 2.50 2.14
CA ALA A 54 -13.14 2.71 0.76
C ALA A 54 -12.83 4.14 0.34
N GLN A 55 -12.16 4.31 -0.79
CA GLN A 55 -11.87 5.63 -1.36
C GLN A 55 -12.70 5.83 -2.62
N TRP A 56 -13.00 7.08 -2.99
CA TRP A 56 -13.70 7.38 -4.26
C TRP A 56 -15.03 6.63 -4.41
N VAL A 57 -15.79 6.53 -3.31
CA VAL A 57 -17.05 5.77 -3.25
C VAL A 57 -18.00 6.22 -4.36
N GLY A 58 -18.53 5.26 -5.10
CA GLY A 58 -19.43 5.50 -6.23
C GLY A 58 -18.74 5.51 -7.60
N LEU A 59 -17.40 5.49 -7.66
CA LEU A 59 -16.68 5.19 -8.91
C LEU A 59 -16.52 3.69 -9.11
N ASP A 60 -16.68 3.24 -10.35
CA ASP A 60 -16.42 1.85 -10.71
C ASP A 60 -14.91 1.53 -10.58
N GLY A 61 -14.59 0.36 -10.03
CA GLY A 61 -13.21 -0.03 -9.72
C GLY A 61 -12.54 0.80 -8.60
N ALA A 62 -13.31 1.54 -7.80
CA ALA A 62 -12.79 2.32 -6.69
C ALA A 62 -11.96 1.47 -5.70
N PRO A 63 -10.78 1.95 -5.25
CA PRO A 63 -9.90 1.16 -4.42
C PRO A 63 -10.45 0.99 -3.00
N THR A 64 -10.34 -0.25 -2.51
CA THR A 64 -10.69 -0.63 -1.15
C THR A 64 -9.49 -1.31 -0.48
N THR A 65 -9.24 -1.00 0.78
CA THR A 65 -8.16 -1.59 1.57
C THR A 65 -8.71 -2.11 2.89
N ALA A 66 -8.36 -3.34 3.24
CA ALA A 66 -8.66 -3.94 4.54
C ALA A 66 -7.36 -4.35 5.23
N ALA A 67 -7.26 -4.12 6.53
CA ALA A 67 -6.13 -4.52 7.36
C ALA A 67 -6.62 -5.12 8.68
N PHE A 68 -5.89 -6.11 9.18
CA PHE A 68 -6.17 -6.80 10.43
C PHE A 68 -4.86 -7.00 11.20
N SER A 69 -4.88 -6.80 12.51
CA SER A 69 -3.74 -7.01 13.40
C SER A 69 -4.18 -7.56 14.75
N VAL A 70 -3.30 -8.34 15.39
CA VAL A 70 -3.48 -8.95 16.72
C VAL A 70 -2.22 -8.81 17.56
#